data_AF-A0A432EP42-F1
#
_entry.id   AF-A0A432EP42-F1
#
_cell.length_a   1.000
_cell.length_b   1.000
_cell.length_c   1.000
_cell.angle_alpha   90.00
_cell.angle_beta   90.00
_cell.angle_gamma   90.00
#
_symmetry.space_group_name_H-M   'P 1'
#
loop_
_entity.id
_entity.type
_entity.pdbx_description
1 polymer ?
#
loop_
_entity_poly.entity_id
_entity_poly.type
_entity_poly.pdbx_seq_one_letter_code
_entity_poly.pdbx_strand_id
1 'polypeptide(L)'
;MKSVQKGFTLIELMIVIAIIGILAAIALPAYQDYTVRAKVSEGSVVGSELKVEVMDAFADNGIPGITSLSDRISGDVDDKKTKMLTDKVADVAVDGTTGEITLDLSRINQLGAQHTLAFRPSIDQTALTNDNSRGTVQWSCSNAPGPNGGLPAATDI
;
A
#
# COMPACT_ATOMS: atom_id res chain seq x y z
N MET A 1 23.84 -39.91 -47.30
CA MET A 1 24.30 -40.17 -45.93
C MET A 1 23.20 -39.75 -44.97
N LYS A 2 22.64 -40.67 -44.17
CA LYS A 2 21.64 -40.33 -43.14
C LYS A 2 22.37 -39.75 -41.94
N SER A 3 22.12 -38.49 -41.60
CA SER A 3 22.60 -37.89 -40.36
C SER A 3 21.96 -38.62 -39.19
N VAL A 4 22.76 -39.32 -38.38
CA VAL A 4 22.29 -39.88 -37.12
C VAL A 4 22.00 -38.70 -36.19
N GLN A 5 20.72 -38.42 -35.92
CA GLN A 5 20.33 -37.44 -34.90
C GLN A 5 20.87 -37.93 -33.56
N LYS A 6 21.86 -37.23 -33.02
CA LYS A 6 22.28 -37.39 -31.62
C LYS A 6 21.14 -36.87 -30.74
N GLY A 7 20.42 -37.78 -30.09
CA GLY A 7 19.42 -37.43 -29.09
C GLY A 7 20.07 -36.86 -27.83
N PHE A 8 19.32 -36.03 -27.11
CA PHE A 8 19.69 -35.51 -25.79
C PHE A 8 19.73 -36.67 -24.78
N THR A 9 20.73 -36.70 -23.90
CA THR A 9 20.83 -37.75 -22.89
C THR A 9 19.92 -37.44 -21.70
N LEU A 10 19.40 -38.48 -21.04
CA LEU A 10 18.59 -38.31 -19.83
C LEU A 10 19.40 -37.63 -18.72
N ILE A 11 20.72 -37.86 -18.68
CA ILE A 11 21.61 -37.25 -17.69
C ILE A 11 21.75 -35.74 -17.90
N GLU A 12 21.85 -35.28 -19.17
CA GLU A 12 21.93 -33.85 -19.47
C GLU A 12 20.63 -33.15 -19.05
N LEU A 13 19.50 -33.80 -19.28
CA LEU A 13 18.20 -33.26 -18.90
C LEU A 13 18.03 -33.19 -17.37
N MET A 14 18.53 -34.17 -16.62
CA MET A 14 18.51 -34.15 -15.15
C MET A 14 19.35 -33.02 -14.55
N ILE A 15 20.54 -32.75 -15.11
CA ILE A 15 21.40 -31.65 -14.64
C ILE A 15 20.73 -30.30 -14.90
N VAL A 16 20.10 -30.12 -16.05
CA VAL A 16 19.37 -28.88 -16.38
C VAL A 16 18.23 -28.64 -15.39
N ILE A 17 17.45 -29.67 -15.07
CA ILE A 17 16.36 -29.56 -14.07
C ILE A 17 16.92 -29.21 -12.70
N ALA A 18 18.05 -29.81 -12.29
CA ALA A 18 18.68 -29.50 -11.01
C ALA A 18 19.11 -28.03 -10.92
N ILE A 19 19.70 -27.46 -11.97
CA ILE A 19 20.10 -26.05 -12.01
C ILE A 19 18.87 -25.13 -11.99
N ILE A 20 17.84 -25.42 -12.81
CA ILE A 20 16.59 -24.64 -12.82
C ILE A 20 15.92 -24.68 -11.44
N GLY A 21 15.93 -25.82 -10.76
CA GLY A 21 15.38 -25.96 -9.41
C GLY A 21 16.04 -25.02 -8.39
N ILE A 22 17.38 -24.91 -8.41
CA ILE A 22 18.11 -24.00 -7.52
C ILE A 22 17.78 -22.54 -7.86
N LEU A 23 17.78 -22.18 -9.15
CA LEU A 23 17.49 -20.81 -9.58
C LEU A 23 16.05 -20.41 -9.23
N ALA A 24 15.08 -21.30 -9.44
CA ALA A 24 13.67 -21.05 -9.15
C ALA A 24 13.42 -20.85 -7.65
N ALA A 25 14.13 -21.58 -6.79
CA ALA A 25 13.99 -21.44 -5.33
C ALA A 25 14.36 -20.05 -4.82
N ILE A 26 15.29 -19.35 -5.48
CA ILE A 26 15.71 -17.98 -5.11
C ILE A 26 14.90 -16.94 -5.89
N ALA A 27 14.67 -17.17 -7.18
CA ALA A 27 14.05 -16.19 -8.06
C ALA A 27 12.54 -16.04 -7.80
N LEU A 28 11.83 -17.11 -7.45
CA LEU A 28 10.38 -17.04 -7.25
C LEU A 28 9.99 -16.18 -6.03
N PRO A 29 10.57 -16.35 -4.83
CA PRO A 29 10.26 -15.48 -3.69
C PRO A 29 10.57 -14.02 -3.99
N ALA A 30 11.76 -13.73 -4.54
CA ALA A 30 12.16 -12.36 -4.86
C ALA A 30 11.24 -11.70 -5.91
N TYR A 31 10.78 -12.46 -6.92
CA TYR A 31 9.82 -11.95 -7.90
C TYR A 31 8.44 -11.71 -7.27
N GLN A 32 7.99 -12.60 -6.38
CA GLN A 32 6.74 -12.41 -5.65
C GLN A 32 6.78 -11.11 -4.84
N ASP A 33 7.83 -10.91 -4.03
CA ASP A 33 8.01 -9.69 -3.23
C ASP A 33 7.97 -8.45 -4.12
N TYR A 34 8.74 -8.43 -5.22
CA TYR A 34 8.74 -7.30 -6.16
C TYR A 34 7.33 -6.99 -6.72
N THR A 35 6.57 -8.02 -7.09
CA THR A 35 5.19 -7.81 -7.59
C THR A 35 4.24 -7.33 -6.49
N VAL A 36 4.46 -7.71 -5.24
CA VAL A 36 3.69 -7.21 -4.09
C VAL A 36 4.02 -5.74 -3.84
N ARG A 37 5.31 -5.37 -3.81
CA ARG A 37 5.75 -3.97 -3.70
C ARG A 37 5.10 -3.08 -4.76
N ALA A 38 5.07 -3.54 -6.01
CA ALA A 38 4.48 -2.81 -7.12
C ALA A 38 2.97 -2.59 -6.93
N LYS A 39 2.24 -3.61 -6.49
CA LYS A 39 0.79 -3.51 -6.20
C LYS A 39 0.48 -2.59 -5.02
N VAL A 40 1.31 -2.64 -3.96
CA VAL A 40 1.17 -1.71 -2.81
C VAL A 40 1.45 -0.28 -3.25
N SER A 41 2.47 -0.06 -4.08
CA SER A 41 2.77 1.26 -4.66
C SER A 41 1.61 1.79 -5.50
N GLU A 42 0.97 0.94 -6.31
CA GLU A 42 -0.21 1.29 -7.09
C GLU A 42 -1.38 1.71 -6.16
N GLY A 43 -1.67 0.91 -5.14
CA GLY A 43 -2.71 1.25 -4.15
C GLY A 43 -2.42 2.54 -3.38
N SER A 44 -1.15 2.83 -3.09
CA SER A 44 -0.74 4.03 -2.34
C SER A 44 -1.00 5.36 -3.05
N VAL A 45 -1.25 5.33 -4.38
CA VAL A 45 -1.58 6.53 -5.16
C VAL A 45 -2.89 7.16 -4.66
N VAL A 46 -3.89 6.35 -4.31
CA VAL A 46 -5.17 6.82 -3.74
C VAL A 46 -4.93 7.63 -2.46
N GLY A 47 -4.03 7.14 -1.61
CA GLY A 47 -3.64 7.85 -0.39
C GLY A 47 -2.97 9.19 -0.68
N SER A 48 -2.24 9.31 -1.80
CA SER A 48 -1.56 10.56 -2.18
C SER A 48 -2.55 11.63 -2.66
N GLU A 49 -3.63 11.24 -3.32
CA GLU A 49 -4.74 12.12 -3.69
C GLU A 49 -5.45 12.64 -2.42
N LEU A 50 -5.75 11.73 -1.49
CA LEU A 50 -6.41 12.09 -0.23
C LEU A 50 -5.57 12.97 0.69
N LYS A 51 -4.23 12.86 0.65
CA LYS A 51 -3.37 13.79 1.39
C LYS A 51 -3.61 15.24 1.00
N VAL A 52 -3.85 15.49 -0.30
CA VAL A 52 -4.14 16.84 -0.79
C VAL A 52 -5.50 17.30 -0.26
N GLU A 53 -6.52 16.45 -0.31
CA GLU A 53 -7.85 16.78 0.20
C GLU A 53 -7.84 17.04 1.72
N VAL A 54 -7.12 16.23 2.50
CA VAL A 54 -6.98 16.44 3.96
C VAL A 54 -6.28 17.77 4.25
N MET A 55 -5.24 18.12 3.48
CA MET A 55 -4.53 19.39 3.65
C MET A 55 -5.41 20.59 3.28
N ASP A 56 -6.18 20.49 2.20
CA ASP A 56 -7.12 21.53 1.76
C ASP A 56 -8.23 21.73 2.80
N ALA A 57 -8.86 20.64 3.24
CA ALA A 57 -9.90 20.66 4.26
C ALA A 57 -9.41 21.24 5.60
N PHE A 58 -8.19 20.89 6.01
CA PHE A 58 -7.57 21.45 7.22
C PHE A 58 -7.24 22.94 7.06
N ALA A 59 -6.77 23.36 5.88
CA ALA A 59 -6.44 24.76 5.61
C ALA A 59 -7.69 25.65 5.58
N ASP A 60 -8.80 25.13 5.05
CA ASP A 60 -10.07 25.85 4.93
C ASP A 60 -10.75 26.08 6.28
N ASN A 61 -10.83 25.04 7.13
CA ASN A 61 -11.63 25.12 8.36
C ASN A 61 -11.13 24.22 9.50
N GLY A 62 -9.83 23.91 9.56
CA GLY A 62 -9.25 23.10 10.63
C GLY A 62 -9.85 21.69 10.72
N ILE A 63 -10.00 21.17 11.95
CA ILE A 63 -10.57 19.84 12.20
C ILE A 63 -12.03 19.73 11.69
N PRO A 64 -12.92 20.72 11.86
CA PRO A 64 -14.25 20.68 11.26
C PRO A 64 -14.26 20.48 9.73
N GLY A 65 -13.26 21.02 9.04
CA GLY A 65 -13.06 20.77 7.60
C GLY A 65 -12.72 19.30 7.33
N ILE A 66 -11.79 18.72 8.09
CA ILE A 66 -11.44 17.29 8.01
C ILE A 66 -12.66 16.39 8.33
N THR A 67 -13.48 16.74 9.32
CA THR A 67 -14.69 15.99 9.65
C THR A 67 -15.67 15.98 8.45
N SER A 68 -15.87 17.13 7.82
CA SER A 68 -16.74 17.23 6.64
C SER A 68 -16.20 16.43 5.45
N LEU A 69 -14.87 16.40 5.27
CA LEU A 69 -14.20 15.56 4.29
C LEU A 69 -14.40 14.07 4.60
N SER A 70 -14.21 13.66 5.86
CA SER A 70 -14.38 12.28 6.32
C SER A 70 -15.78 11.75 5.97
N ASP A 71 -16.82 12.52 6.30
CA ASP A 71 -18.21 12.17 5.97
C ASP A 71 -18.42 12.03 4.45
N ARG A 72 -17.83 12.93 3.66
CA ARG A 72 -17.88 12.87 2.19
C ARG A 72 -17.19 11.62 1.66
N ILE A 73 -15.99 11.29 2.15
CA ILE A 73 -15.24 10.11 1.71
C ILE A 73 -16.00 8.83 2.07
N SER A 74 -16.56 8.74 3.28
CA SER A 74 -17.38 7.59 3.68
C SER A 74 -18.58 7.40 2.74
N GLY A 75 -19.29 8.48 2.40
CA GLY A 75 -20.38 8.40 1.41
C GLY A 75 -19.92 7.98 0.02
N ASP A 76 -18.79 8.50 -0.45
CA ASP A 76 -18.22 8.19 -1.76
C ASP A 76 -17.78 6.72 -1.88
N VAL A 77 -17.28 6.16 -0.79
CA VAL A 77 -16.90 4.75 -0.66
C VAL A 77 -18.13 3.85 -0.64
N ASP A 78 -19.17 4.20 0.11
CA ASP A 78 -20.44 3.48 0.15
C ASP A 78 -21.14 3.45 -1.23
N ASP A 79 -21.08 4.57 -1.96
CA ASP A 79 -21.56 4.69 -3.34
C ASP A 79 -20.68 3.97 -4.37
N LYS A 80 -19.59 3.33 -3.93
CA LYS A 80 -18.59 2.63 -4.76
C LYS A 80 -18.03 3.51 -5.88
N LYS A 81 -17.77 4.78 -5.59
CA LYS A 81 -17.13 5.65 -6.58
C LYS A 81 -15.78 5.07 -6.97
N THR A 82 -15.69 4.67 -8.24
CA THR A 82 -14.71 3.71 -8.77
C THR A 82 -13.26 4.20 -8.78
N LYS A 83 -13.02 5.46 -8.39
CA LYS A 83 -11.66 6.03 -8.33
C LYS A 83 -10.95 5.76 -7.00
N MET A 84 -11.69 5.63 -5.90
CA MET A 84 -11.12 5.37 -4.58
C MET A 84 -10.94 3.87 -4.31
N LEU A 85 -11.85 3.06 -4.84
CA LEU A 85 -11.78 1.60 -4.77
C LEU A 85 -11.23 1.05 -6.08
N THR A 86 -10.06 0.43 -6.03
CA THR A 86 -9.35 -0.11 -7.20
C THR A 86 -9.24 -1.63 -7.11
N ASP A 87 -8.61 -2.29 -8.08
CA ASP A 87 -8.34 -3.73 -7.97
C ASP A 87 -7.35 -4.06 -6.84
N LYS A 88 -6.66 -3.07 -6.26
CA LYS A 88 -5.78 -3.22 -5.08
C LYS A 88 -6.42 -2.68 -3.80
N VAL A 89 -7.26 -1.66 -3.89
CA VAL A 89 -7.84 -0.97 -2.73
C VAL A 89 -9.28 -1.45 -2.50
N ALA A 90 -9.48 -2.15 -1.39
CA ALA A 90 -10.76 -2.68 -0.95
C ALA A 90 -11.67 -1.63 -0.32
N ASP A 91 -11.06 -0.75 0.47
CA ASP A 91 -11.74 0.25 1.27
C ASP A 91 -10.81 1.44 1.55
N VAL A 92 -11.40 2.58 1.83
CA VAL A 92 -10.71 3.84 2.14
C VAL A 92 -11.45 4.57 3.25
N ALA A 93 -10.72 5.05 4.24
CA ALA A 93 -11.28 5.88 5.30
C ALA A 93 -10.37 7.07 5.59
N VAL A 94 -10.99 8.18 6.02
CA VAL A 94 -10.28 9.32 6.62
C VAL A 94 -10.85 9.51 8.01
N ASP A 95 -10.01 9.53 9.03
CA ASP A 95 -10.46 9.83 10.39
C ASP A 95 -10.80 11.32 10.51
N GLY A 96 -12.06 11.62 10.81
CA GLY A 96 -12.58 13.00 10.87
C GLY A 96 -11.98 13.87 11.97
N THR A 97 -11.24 13.29 12.91
CA THR A 97 -10.65 14.02 14.05
C THR A 97 -9.14 14.21 13.94
N THR A 98 -8.46 13.31 13.24
CA THR A 98 -7.00 13.28 13.13
C THR A 98 -6.50 13.47 11.70
N GLY A 99 -7.37 13.32 10.69
CA GLY A 99 -7.00 13.32 9.28
C GLY A 99 -6.21 12.09 8.84
N GLU A 100 -6.13 11.04 9.68
CA GLU A 100 -5.47 9.79 9.32
C GLU A 100 -6.21 9.09 8.17
N ILE A 101 -5.51 8.87 7.07
CA ILE A 101 -6.02 8.14 5.90
C ILE A 101 -5.69 6.67 6.08
N THR A 102 -6.68 5.79 5.95
CA THR A 102 -6.50 4.34 5.98
C THR A 102 -6.94 3.74 4.66
N LEU A 103 -6.05 2.99 4.02
CA LEU A 103 -6.35 2.18 2.84
C LEU A 103 -6.37 0.71 3.23
N ASP A 104 -7.41 -0.01 2.83
CA ASP A 104 -7.44 -1.47 2.89
C ASP A 104 -6.95 -2.05 1.56
N LEU A 105 -5.80 -2.73 1.59
CA LEU A 105 -5.20 -3.43 0.46
C LEU A 105 -5.48 -4.93 0.46
N SER A 106 -6.55 -5.38 1.12
CA SER A 106 -6.92 -6.80 1.25
C SER A 106 -7.18 -7.51 -0.10
N ARG A 107 -7.37 -6.76 -1.19
CA ARG A 107 -7.42 -7.30 -2.57
C ARG A 107 -6.05 -7.79 -3.07
N ILE A 108 -4.96 -7.43 -2.40
CA ILE A 108 -3.62 -8.00 -2.60
C ILE A 108 -3.49 -9.22 -1.68
N ASN A 109 -3.95 -10.38 -2.16
CA ASN A 109 -3.99 -11.63 -1.38
C ASN A 109 -2.63 -12.05 -0.77
N GLN A 110 -1.51 -11.59 -1.33
CA GLN A 110 -0.17 -11.89 -0.82
C GLN A 110 0.16 -11.21 0.52
N LEU A 111 -0.55 -10.15 0.92
CA LEU A 111 -0.26 -9.40 2.15
C LEU A 111 -0.74 -10.11 3.42
N GLY A 112 -1.60 -11.12 3.31
CA GLY A 112 -2.16 -11.81 4.48
C GLY A 112 -2.85 -10.84 5.42
N ALA A 113 -2.47 -10.83 6.70
CA ALA A 113 -3.05 -9.94 7.72
C ALA A 113 -2.48 -8.51 7.71
N GLN A 114 -1.42 -8.22 6.95
CA GLN A 114 -0.75 -6.91 6.90
C GLN A 114 -1.20 -6.11 5.66
N HIS A 115 -2.51 -5.96 5.51
CA HIS A 115 -3.11 -5.36 4.32
C HIS A 115 -3.51 -3.90 4.51
N THR A 116 -3.27 -3.29 5.67
CA THR A 116 -3.61 -1.89 5.90
C THR A 116 -2.43 -0.98 5.57
N LEU A 117 -2.68 0.12 4.85
CA LEU A 117 -1.72 1.20 4.66
C LEU A 117 -2.31 2.49 5.22
N ALA A 118 -1.66 3.05 6.24
CA ALA A 118 -2.13 4.24 6.92
C ALA A 118 -1.19 5.42 6.69
N PHE A 119 -1.75 6.60 6.42
CA PHE A 119 -1.02 7.86 6.32
C PHE A 119 -1.51 8.83 7.39
N ARG A 120 -0.62 9.26 8.27
CA ARG A 120 -0.97 10.19 9.34
C ARG A 120 -0.39 11.57 9.09
N PRO A 121 -1.23 12.61 9.07
CA PRO A 121 -0.75 13.97 9.14
C PRO A 121 -0.40 14.31 10.60
N SER A 122 0.68 15.06 10.76
CA SER A 122 1.13 15.55 12.06
C SER A 122 1.77 16.92 11.92
N ILE A 123 1.72 17.71 12.99
CA ILE A 123 2.50 18.95 13.12
C ILE A 123 3.36 18.75 14.36
N ASP A 124 4.67 18.96 14.21
CA ASP A 124 5.66 18.73 15.28
C ASP A 124 5.50 17.36 15.95
N GLN A 125 5.34 16.31 15.13
CA GLN A 125 5.13 14.91 15.53
C GLN A 125 3.85 14.63 16.33
N THR A 126 2.97 15.62 16.47
CA THR A 126 1.67 15.47 17.12
C THR A 126 0.59 15.35 16.05
N ALA A 127 -0.33 14.39 16.20
CA ALA A 127 -1.46 14.25 15.29
C ALA A 127 -2.27 15.57 15.25
N LEU A 128 -2.89 15.86 14.10
CA LEU A 128 -3.80 17.01 13.94
C LEU A 128 -4.98 16.83 14.89
N THR A 129 -4.89 17.36 16.11
CA THR A 129 -5.87 17.13 17.18
C THR A 129 -6.46 18.42 17.73
N ASN A 130 -6.01 19.57 17.24
CA ASN A 130 -6.56 20.86 17.58
C ASN A 130 -6.35 21.88 16.44
N ASP A 131 -7.28 22.82 16.31
CA ASP A 131 -7.25 23.89 15.30
C ASP A 131 -6.10 24.89 15.49
N ASN A 132 -5.40 24.82 16.63
CA ASN A 132 -4.28 25.70 16.97
C ASN A 132 -2.91 25.12 16.58
N SER A 133 -2.88 23.97 15.91
CA SER A 133 -1.64 23.38 15.40
C SER A 133 -1.12 24.24 14.25
N ARG A 134 0.01 24.93 14.49
CA ARG A 134 0.66 25.81 13.51
C ARG A 134 1.98 25.20 13.08
N GLY A 135 2.23 25.10 11.79
CA GLY A 135 3.48 24.56 11.27
C GLY A 135 3.29 23.82 9.94
N THR A 136 4.33 23.10 9.52
CA THR A 136 4.29 22.27 8.31
C THR A 136 3.65 20.93 8.64
N VAL A 137 2.63 20.53 7.87
CA VAL A 137 2.07 19.18 7.95
C VAL A 137 3.11 18.16 7.47
N GLN A 138 3.46 17.23 8.34
CA GLN A 138 4.34 16.09 8.08
C GLN A 138 3.51 14.81 7.98
N TRP A 139 3.84 13.97 7.01
CA TRP A 139 3.14 12.70 6.79
C TRP A 139 4.02 11.53 7.22
N SER A 140 3.50 10.68 8.11
CA SER A 140 4.07 9.35 8.37
C SER A 140 3.22 8.27 7.69
N CYS A 141 3.85 7.15 7.35
CA CYS A 141 3.20 6.02 6.69
C CYS A 141 3.44 4.76 7.53
N SER A 142 2.40 3.96 7.78
CA SER A 142 2.50 2.74 8.57
C SER A 142 1.61 1.62 8.03
N ASN A 143 1.87 0.39 8.46
CA ASN A 143 1.08 -0.79 8.07
C ASN A 143 -0.12 -1.05 8.99
N ALA A 144 -0.44 -0.11 9.88
CA ALA A 144 -1.56 -0.17 10.81
C ALA A 144 -2.01 1.24 11.23
N PRO A 145 -3.30 1.43 11.60
CA PRO A 145 -3.83 2.70 12.08
C PRO A 145 -3.44 3.00 13.55
N GLY A 146 -3.55 4.26 13.98
CA GLY A 146 -3.18 4.74 15.33
C GLY A 146 -1.68 4.82 15.66
N PRO A 147 -1.26 5.61 16.66
CA PRO A 147 0.11 6.15 16.86
C PRO A 147 1.25 5.12 16.96
N ASN A 148 0.94 3.84 17.19
CA ASN A 148 1.89 2.74 17.30
C ASN A 148 1.98 1.86 16.04
N GLY A 149 1.31 2.23 14.94
CA GLY A 149 1.51 1.60 13.64
C GLY A 149 2.97 1.81 13.23
N GLY A 150 3.80 0.79 13.43
CA GLY A 150 5.22 0.86 13.14
C GLY A 150 5.46 1.25 11.69
N LEU A 151 6.45 2.11 11.46
CA LEU A 151 7.07 2.24 10.15
C LEU A 151 7.53 0.83 9.75
N PRO A 152 7.05 0.21 8.66
CA PRO A 152 7.72 -0.97 8.15
C PRO A 152 9.16 -0.56 7.85
N ALA A 153 10.12 -1.24 8.46
CA ALA A 153 11.52 -1.08 8.09
C ALA A 153 11.63 -1.33 6.57
N ALA A 154 12.48 -0.58 5.87
CA ALA A 154 12.64 -0.71 4.41
C ALA A 154 13.04 -2.14 3.95
N THR A 155 13.37 -3.02 4.90
CA THR A 155 13.66 -4.44 4.76
C THR A 155 12.43 -5.36 4.73
N ASP A 156 11.24 -4.86 5.10
CA ASP A 156 9.96 -5.61 5.15
C ASP A 156 8.98 -5.23 4.03
N ILE A 157 9.50 -4.68 2.93
CA ILE A 157 8.74 -4.61 1.70
C ILE A 157 9.34 -5.65 0.74
#